data_AF-A0A9D2SZ75-F1
#
_entry.id   AF-A0A9D2SZ75-F1
#
_cell.length_a   1.000
_cell.length_b   1.000
_cell.length_c   1.000
_cell.angle_alpha   90.00
_cell.angle_beta   90.00
_cell.angle_gamma   90.00
#
_symmetry.space_group_name_H-M   'P 1'
#
loop_
_entity.id
_entity.type
_entity.pdbx_description
1 polymer ?
#
loop_
_entity_poly.entity_id
_entity_poly.type
_entity_poly.pdbx_seq_one_letter_code
_entity_poly.pdbx_strand_id
1 'polypeptide(L)'
;MKHSALPLLLCALLLLAGCGKEEPLNWTPTPATPTPSPSIPVEDEAWWTGVDVDLLPTALGDEPYVDGDVSYRVYASAPERDLLLYEVRCALYEGAQYLLRLDGALGEPLRLEEALPDGQCSLAWGDYDGDGTEEYALTLTQETGTGLTLCELEGDAWTFHTYAPADYSAELSSLLSFHYEGGTVTLRYGGDAASYTLGPEESGPAAPLEDFSQVAFFTPSGDSLSASFGAGAVIGDRNVYFALVLASVDYDGEGFTLSDLRLLSTPGV
;
A
#
# COMPACT_ATOMS: atom_id res chain seq x y z
N MET A 1 -5.23 15.75 -91.43
CA MET A 1 -3.81 15.57 -91.04
C MET A 1 -3.69 15.85 -89.55
N LYS A 2 -3.31 14.81 -88.76
CA LYS A 2 -2.67 14.82 -87.42
C LYS A 2 -3.46 15.46 -86.26
N HIS A 3 -3.97 14.66 -85.31
CA HIS A 3 -3.39 14.33 -83.96
C HIS A 3 -3.34 15.56 -83.03
N SER A 4 -3.68 15.57 -81.73
CA SER A 4 -3.95 14.54 -80.72
C SER A 4 -4.48 15.22 -79.43
N ALA A 5 -5.21 14.44 -78.62
CA ALA A 5 -5.19 14.37 -77.14
C ALA A 5 -5.50 15.59 -76.22
N LEU A 6 -6.59 15.41 -75.44
CA LEU A 6 -6.88 15.96 -74.10
C LEU A 6 -5.87 15.37 -73.05
N PRO A 7 -5.73 15.90 -71.81
CA PRO A 7 -6.70 15.55 -70.75
C PRO A 7 -6.93 16.55 -69.57
N LEU A 8 -8.13 16.40 -68.99
CA LEU A 8 -8.59 16.49 -67.59
C LEU A 8 -7.77 17.25 -66.52
N LEU A 9 -8.45 18.14 -65.78
CA LEU A 9 -8.15 18.48 -64.38
C LEU A 9 -9.30 17.99 -63.49
N LEU A 10 -9.01 16.99 -62.66
CA LEU A 10 -9.93 16.36 -61.71
C LEU A 10 -9.56 16.85 -60.31
N CYS A 11 -10.37 17.72 -59.70
CA CYS A 11 -10.26 18.04 -58.27
C CYS A 11 -11.09 17.06 -57.46
N ALA A 12 -10.44 16.07 -56.85
CA ALA A 12 -11.03 15.26 -55.79
C ALA A 12 -10.37 15.65 -54.46
N LEU A 13 -11.09 16.40 -53.62
CA LEU A 13 -10.79 16.52 -52.20
C LEU A 13 -11.10 15.17 -51.54
N LEU A 14 -10.05 14.44 -51.15
CA LEU A 14 -10.16 13.33 -50.21
C LEU A 14 -10.07 13.91 -48.79
N LEU A 15 -11.22 14.10 -48.15
CA LEU A 15 -11.31 14.19 -46.70
C LEU A 15 -11.03 12.79 -46.15
N LEU A 16 -9.79 12.58 -45.68
CA LEU A 16 -9.45 11.44 -44.83
C LEU A 16 -10.13 11.65 -43.48
N ALA A 17 -11.33 11.08 -43.32
CA ALA A 17 -11.84 10.71 -42.01
C ALA A 17 -10.96 9.58 -41.49
N GLY A 18 -9.88 9.94 -40.79
CA GLY A 18 -9.09 8.99 -40.01
C GLY A 18 -9.92 8.53 -38.82
N CYS A 19 -10.77 7.52 -39.01
CA CYS A 19 -11.14 6.62 -37.92
C CYS A 19 -9.86 5.86 -37.54
N GLY A 20 -9.05 6.45 -36.67
CA GLY A 20 -8.06 5.68 -35.93
C GLY A 20 -8.82 4.65 -35.12
N LYS A 21 -8.78 3.38 -35.53
CA LYS A 21 -9.09 2.29 -34.60
C LYS A 21 -8.06 2.42 -33.47
N GLU A 22 -8.50 2.74 -32.26
CA GLU A 22 -7.70 2.49 -31.07
C GLU A 22 -7.35 1.00 -31.09
N GLU A 23 -6.07 0.68 -31.23
CA GLU A 23 -5.60 -0.68 -31.08
C GLU A 23 -5.72 -1.06 -29.60
N PRO A 24 -6.21 -2.26 -29.28
CA PRO A 24 -6.36 -2.68 -27.90
C PRO A 24 -4.98 -2.73 -27.23
N LEU A 25 -4.86 -2.04 -26.09
CA LEU A 25 -3.70 -2.12 -25.22
C LEU A 25 -3.83 -3.36 -24.34
N ASN A 26 -2.90 -4.30 -24.51
CA ASN A 26 -2.72 -5.45 -23.63
C ASN A 26 -1.44 -5.26 -22.83
N TRP A 27 -1.55 -5.24 -21.50
CA TRP A 27 -0.45 -5.12 -20.57
C TRP A 27 -0.26 -6.43 -19.79
N THR A 28 0.98 -6.90 -19.72
CA THR A 28 1.40 -8.08 -18.94
C THR A 28 2.69 -7.75 -18.18
N PRO A 29 2.58 -7.27 -16.94
CA PRO A 29 3.71 -6.96 -16.06
C PRO A 29 4.50 -8.20 -15.64
N THR A 30 5.71 -7.97 -15.13
CA THR A 30 6.57 -9.05 -14.61
C THR A 30 6.16 -9.36 -13.16
N PRO A 31 6.01 -10.64 -12.79
CA PRO A 31 5.76 -11.02 -11.40
C PRO A 31 6.85 -10.50 -10.46
N ALA A 32 6.43 -9.91 -9.35
CA ALA A 32 7.30 -9.49 -8.26
C ALA A 32 6.64 -9.93 -6.95
N THR A 33 7.44 -10.48 -6.03
CA THR A 33 7.00 -10.77 -4.66
C THR A 33 7.30 -9.55 -3.79
N PRO A 34 6.35 -9.09 -2.96
CA PRO A 34 6.60 -8.04 -1.98
C PRO A 34 7.75 -8.45 -1.06
N THR A 35 8.77 -7.62 -1.01
CA THR A 35 9.83 -7.71 0.00
C THR A 35 9.72 -6.49 0.91
N PRO A 36 10.00 -6.62 2.22
CA PRO A 36 9.98 -5.48 3.10
C PRO A 36 10.96 -4.41 2.62
N SER A 37 10.58 -3.16 2.82
CA SER A 37 11.47 -2.02 2.61
C SER A 37 12.73 -2.17 3.47
N PRO A 38 13.92 -1.76 2.97
CA PRO A 38 15.16 -1.94 3.70
C PRO A 38 15.09 -1.25 5.07
N SER A 39 15.45 -1.98 6.12
CA SER A 39 15.48 -1.45 7.48
C SER A 39 16.49 -0.31 7.58
N ILE A 40 16.11 0.78 8.24
CA ILE A 40 17.04 1.87 8.57
C ILE A 40 17.98 1.35 9.66
N PRO A 41 19.31 1.32 9.43
CA PRO A 41 20.25 0.80 10.41
C PRO A 41 20.22 1.63 11.69
N VAL A 42 20.33 0.94 12.82
CA VAL A 42 20.47 1.57 14.13
C VAL A 42 21.85 2.25 14.19
N GLU A 43 21.91 3.58 14.23
CA GLU A 43 23.14 4.27 14.60
C GLU A 43 23.46 3.99 16.08
N ASP A 44 24.76 3.79 16.38
CA ASP A 44 25.38 3.20 17.60
C ASP A 44 24.94 3.72 19.01
N GLU A 45 23.91 4.56 19.14
CA GLU A 45 23.46 5.09 20.43
C GLU A 45 22.21 4.39 20.94
N ALA A 46 22.41 3.61 21.99
CA ALA A 46 21.39 2.86 22.71
C ALA A 46 20.55 3.76 23.65
N TRP A 47 20.03 4.89 23.16
CA TRP A 47 19.30 5.89 23.97
C TRP A 47 18.04 5.33 24.64
N TRP A 48 17.46 4.24 24.10
CA TRP A 48 16.34 3.52 24.68
C TRP A 48 16.78 2.47 25.72
N THR A 49 18.07 2.14 25.77
CA THR A 49 18.59 1.17 26.76
C THR A 49 18.75 1.84 28.11
N GLY A 50 18.20 1.20 29.15
CA GLY A 50 18.19 1.74 30.50
C GLY A 50 17.05 2.73 30.80
N VAL A 51 16.10 2.90 29.87
CA VAL A 51 14.83 3.57 30.17
C VAL A 51 14.09 2.81 31.26
N ASP A 52 13.71 3.52 32.33
CA ASP A 52 12.90 2.95 33.40
C ASP A 52 11.43 2.87 32.95
N VAL A 53 11.01 1.64 32.59
CA VAL A 53 9.67 1.34 32.08
C VAL A 53 8.55 1.70 33.04
N ASP A 54 8.85 1.75 34.35
CA ASP A 54 7.88 2.09 35.39
C ASP A 54 7.55 3.59 35.43
N LEU A 55 8.38 4.43 34.78
CA LEU A 55 8.15 5.87 34.65
C LEU A 55 7.38 6.25 33.39
N LEU A 56 7.28 5.32 32.43
CA LEU A 56 6.61 5.58 31.16
C LEU A 56 5.09 5.65 31.32
N PRO A 57 4.40 6.47 30.51
CA PRO A 57 2.94 6.48 30.49
C PRO A 57 2.39 5.11 30.08
N THR A 58 1.21 4.77 30.57
CA THR A 58 0.66 3.40 30.46
C THR A 58 -0.65 3.34 29.68
N ALA A 59 -1.26 4.49 29.39
CA ALA A 59 -2.49 4.59 28.62
C ALA A 59 -2.44 5.73 27.61
N LEU A 60 -3.24 5.58 26.54
CA LEU A 60 -3.50 6.67 25.60
C LEU A 60 -4.11 7.88 26.32
N GLY A 61 -3.52 9.04 26.10
CA GLY A 61 -3.96 10.30 26.70
C GLY A 61 -3.30 10.63 28.04
N ASP A 62 -2.45 9.75 28.58
CA ASP A 62 -1.58 10.09 29.71
C ASP A 62 -0.65 11.27 29.35
N GLU A 63 -0.28 12.06 30.36
CA GLU A 63 0.74 13.10 30.22
C GLU A 63 2.06 12.45 29.74
N PRO A 64 2.73 13.01 28.72
CA PRO A 64 4.01 12.50 28.27
C PRO A 64 5.05 12.48 29.39
N TYR A 65 5.81 11.40 29.49
CA TYR A 65 6.99 11.36 30.37
C TYR A 65 8.13 12.10 29.68
N VAL A 66 8.86 12.93 30.43
CA VAL A 66 9.99 13.71 29.92
C VAL A 66 11.22 13.43 30.78
N ASP A 67 12.29 12.97 30.13
CA ASP A 67 13.60 12.77 30.74
C ASP A 67 14.64 13.59 29.96
N GLY A 68 15.06 14.71 30.55
CA GLY A 68 15.95 15.66 29.89
C GLY A 68 15.37 16.19 28.57
N ASP A 69 16.05 15.89 27.47
CA ASP A 69 15.68 16.30 26.11
C ASP A 69 14.88 15.22 25.34
N VAL A 70 14.46 14.15 26.03
CA VAL A 70 13.67 13.06 25.47
C VAL A 70 12.27 13.07 26.07
N SER A 71 11.25 12.96 25.23
CA SER A 71 9.86 12.83 25.66
C SER A 71 9.22 11.57 25.07
N TYR A 72 8.42 10.90 25.88
CA TYR A 72 7.76 9.63 25.59
C TYR A 72 6.26 9.80 25.75
N ARG A 73 5.50 9.51 24.70
CA ARG A 73 4.04 9.63 24.67
C ARG A 73 3.44 8.33 24.13
N VAL A 74 2.43 7.77 24.79
CA VAL A 74 1.69 6.64 24.20
C VAL A 74 1.01 7.12 22.93
N TYR A 75 1.34 6.46 21.82
CA TYR A 75 0.86 6.78 20.48
C TYR A 75 -0.23 5.82 20.02
N ALA A 76 -0.07 4.53 20.30
CA ALA A 76 -1.10 3.51 20.14
C ALA A 76 -1.03 2.50 21.29
N SER A 77 -2.14 1.84 21.61
CA SER A 77 -2.20 0.84 22.68
C SER A 77 -3.16 -0.30 22.33
N ALA A 78 -2.75 -1.52 22.66
CA ALA A 78 -3.56 -2.72 22.71
C ALA A 78 -3.51 -3.26 24.16
N PRO A 79 -4.34 -2.73 25.07
CA PRO A 79 -4.25 -3.03 26.50
C PRO A 79 -4.54 -4.50 26.82
N GLU A 80 -5.24 -5.23 25.95
CA GLU A 80 -5.50 -6.66 26.09
C GLU A 80 -4.21 -7.51 26.05
N ARG A 81 -3.12 -6.96 25.49
CA ARG A 81 -1.82 -7.63 25.34
C ARG A 81 -0.66 -6.88 26.03
N ASP A 82 -0.95 -5.90 26.89
CA ASP A 82 0.05 -4.94 27.43
C ASP A 82 1.02 -4.43 26.35
N LEU A 83 0.47 -4.19 25.16
CA LEU A 83 1.23 -3.76 23.98
C LEU A 83 1.03 -2.26 23.79
N LEU A 84 2.13 -1.52 23.82
CA LEU A 84 2.14 -0.07 23.71
C LEU A 84 3.14 0.35 22.63
N LEU A 85 2.74 1.29 21.79
CA LEU A 85 3.62 1.99 20.88
C LEU A 85 3.83 3.40 21.44
N TYR A 86 5.07 3.74 21.76
CA TYR A 86 5.43 5.08 22.17
C TYR A 86 5.91 5.89 20.97
N GLU A 87 5.45 7.12 20.85
CA GLU A 87 6.17 8.16 20.11
C GLU A 87 7.21 8.76 21.05
N VAL A 88 8.46 8.75 20.59
CA VAL A 88 9.60 9.33 21.29
C VAL A 88 10.12 10.52 20.49
N ARG A 89 10.20 11.69 21.12
CA ARG A 89 10.84 12.87 20.54
C ARG A 89 12.12 13.15 21.29
N CYS A 90 13.23 13.19 20.58
CA CYS A 90 14.57 13.42 21.12
C CYS A 90 15.27 14.47 20.26
N ALA A 91 15.94 15.44 20.89
CA ALA A 91 16.65 16.51 20.19
C ALA A 91 17.80 16.03 19.28
N LEU A 92 18.29 14.80 19.47
CA LEU A 92 19.36 14.20 18.66
C LEU A 92 18.89 13.79 17.26
N TYR A 93 17.59 13.57 17.06
CA TYR A 93 17.04 13.08 15.80
C TYR A 93 16.09 14.10 15.17
N GLU A 94 16.20 14.28 13.85
CA GLU A 94 15.18 14.98 13.10
C GLU A 94 13.95 14.06 12.96
N GLY A 95 12.93 14.29 13.78
CA GLY A 95 11.65 13.58 13.70
C GLY A 95 11.34 12.69 14.91
N ALA A 96 10.14 12.11 14.88
CA ALA A 96 9.69 11.19 15.91
C ALA A 96 10.30 9.80 15.70
N GLN A 97 10.56 9.12 16.81
CA GLN A 97 11.02 7.75 16.88
C GLN A 97 9.93 6.91 17.53
N TYR A 98 9.92 5.59 17.29
CA TYR A 98 8.86 4.74 17.81
C TYR A 98 9.44 3.59 18.62
N LEU A 99 8.84 3.30 19.77
CA LEU A 99 9.32 2.26 20.68
C LEU A 99 8.16 1.35 21.06
N LEU A 100 8.29 0.05 20.77
CA LEU A 100 7.32 -0.94 21.22
C LEU A 100 7.65 -1.37 22.65
N ARG A 101 6.59 -1.55 23.43
CA ARG A 101 6.60 -2.24 24.72
C ARG A 101 5.63 -3.40 24.68
N LEU A 102 6.09 -4.56 25.13
CA LEU A 102 5.26 -5.74 25.33
C LEU A 102 5.52 -6.30 26.72
N ASP A 103 4.46 -6.54 27.50
CA ASP A 103 4.54 -7.19 28.82
C ASP A 103 5.60 -6.55 29.74
N GLY A 104 5.74 -5.22 29.69
CA GLY A 104 6.71 -4.44 30.46
C GLY A 104 8.14 -4.38 29.91
N ALA A 105 8.46 -5.10 28.84
CA ALA A 105 9.76 -5.05 28.18
C ALA A 105 9.74 -4.05 27.02
N LEU A 106 10.82 -3.27 26.87
CA LEU A 106 11.02 -2.39 25.71
C LEU A 106 11.83 -3.09 24.64
N GLY A 107 11.42 -2.84 23.40
CA GLY A 107 12.13 -3.29 22.21
C GLY A 107 13.21 -2.36 21.70
N GLU A 108 13.84 -2.78 20.61
CA GLU A 108 14.55 -1.85 19.73
C GLU A 108 13.55 -0.88 19.08
N PRO A 109 13.97 0.37 18.77
CA PRO A 109 13.08 1.35 18.19
C PRO A 109 12.71 0.98 16.74
N LEU A 110 11.42 1.05 16.44
CA LEU A 110 10.93 1.10 15.08
C LEU A 110 11.36 2.43 14.45
N ARG A 111 12.16 2.34 13.39
CA ARG A 111 12.59 3.48 12.57
C ARG A 111 11.79 3.51 11.28
N LEU A 112 11.20 4.65 10.99
CA LEU A 112 10.44 4.89 9.76
C LEU A 112 11.07 6.07 9.03
N GLU A 113 11.06 6.04 7.69
CA GLU A 113 11.54 7.15 6.87
C GLU A 113 10.68 8.41 7.08
N GLU A 114 9.38 8.20 7.30
CA GLU A 114 8.41 9.25 7.58
C GLU A 114 7.74 9.01 8.93
N ALA A 115 7.51 10.11 9.66
CA ALA A 115 6.82 10.04 10.95
C ALA A 115 5.35 9.62 10.75
N LEU A 116 4.83 8.82 11.69
CA LEU A 116 3.44 8.40 11.68
C LEU A 116 2.49 9.59 11.86
N PRO A 117 1.45 9.73 11.02
CA PRO A 117 0.47 10.81 11.14
C PRO A 117 -0.36 10.65 12.43
N ASP A 118 -0.40 11.68 13.27
CA ASP A 118 -1.02 11.66 14.60
C ASP A 118 -2.36 10.89 14.66
N GLY A 119 -2.42 9.86 15.53
CA GLY A 119 -3.66 9.18 15.90
C GLY A 119 -4.22 8.21 14.85
N GLN A 120 -3.43 7.78 13.86
CA GLN A 120 -3.90 6.89 12.79
C GLN A 120 -3.21 5.51 12.79
N CYS A 121 -2.70 5.03 13.93
CA CYS A 121 -2.12 3.70 14.06
C CYS A 121 -3.03 2.77 14.87
N SER A 122 -3.18 1.52 14.40
CA SER A 122 -3.79 0.42 15.16
C SER A 122 -2.77 -0.69 15.38
N LEU A 123 -2.87 -1.33 16.55
CA LEU A 123 -2.05 -2.47 16.94
C LEU A 123 -2.91 -3.73 16.94
N ALA A 124 -2.38 -4.81 16.39
CA ALA A 124 -2.96 -6.15 16.42
C ALA A 124 -1.86 -7.20 16.62
N TRP A 125 -2.25 -8.43 16.93
CA TRP A 125 -1.33 -9.55 17.13
C TRP A 125 -1.98 -10.87 16.70
N GLY A 126 -1.16 -11.82 16.28
CA GLY A 126 -1.58 -13.15 15.83
C GLY A 126 -0.39 -13.92 15.29
N ASP A 127 -0.53 -15.24 15.18
CA ASP A 127 0.45 -16.14 14.54
C ASP A 127 0.26 -16.05 13.02
N TYR A 128 0.88 -15.03 12.39
CA TYR A 128 0.60 -14.71 10.98
C TYR A 128 1.44 -15.54 10.01
N ASP A 129 2.62 -16.01 10.42
CA ASP A 129 3.45 -16.92 9.63
C ASP A 129 3.19 -18.42 9.91
N GLY A 130 2.48 -18.74 11.00
CA GLY A 130 2.10 -20.09 11.37
C GLY A 130 3.21 -20.87 12.09
N ASP A 131 4.23 -20.20 12.62
CA ASP A 131 5.32 -20.83 13.37
C ASP A 131 4.96 -21.17 14.84
N GLY A 132 3.84 -20.63 15.32
CA GLY A 132 3.31 -20.82 16.68
C GLY A 132 3.74 -19.76 17.69
N THR A 133 4.48 -18.74 17.24
CA THR A 133 4.79 -17.49 17.93
C THR A 133 3.81 -16.42 17.43
N GLU A 134 3.61 -15.36 18.22
CA GLU A 134 2.76 -14.25 17.78
C GLU A 134 3.61 -13.14 17.18
N GLU A 135 3.19 -12.64 16.03
CA GLU A 135 3.68 -11.40 15.44
C GLU A 135 2.76 -10.24 15.80
N TYR A 136 3.31 -9.04 15.77
CA TYR A 136 2.60 -7.81 16.09
C TYR A 136 2.46 -6.95 14.85
N ALA A 137 1.23 -6.63 14.48
CA ALA A 137 0.93 -5.82 13.31
C ALA A 137 0.64 -4.38 13.70
N LEU A 138 1.33 -3.45 13.04
CA LEU A 138 1.04 -2.02 13.06
C LEU A 138 0.39 -1.67 11.73
N THR A 139 -0.89 -1.27 11.78
CA THR A 139 -1.58 -0.74 10.59
C THR A 139 -1.74 0.76 10.71
N LEU A 140 -1.33 1.46 9.66
CA LEU A 140 -1.21 2.92 9.65
C LEU A 140 -2.21 3.51 8.68
N THR A 141 -3.36 3.98 9.16
CA THR A 141 -4.29 4.72 8.32
C THR A 141 -3.68 6.07 7.91
N GLN A 142 -3.89 6.43 6.66
CA GLN A 142 -3.53 7.71 6.05
C GLN A 142 -4.73 8.21 5.24
N GLU A 143 -4.67 9.44 4.74
CA GLU A 143 -5.78 10.01 3.93
C GLU A 143 -6.17 9.14 2.74
N THR A 144 -5.21 8.39 2.19
CA THR A 144 -5.38 7.58 0.99
C THR A 144 -5.02 6.11 1.22
N GLY A 145 -5.25 5.51 2.40
CA GLY A 145 -5.04 4.05 2.59
C GLY A 145 -4.27 3.70 3.85
N THR A 146 -3.75 2.47 3.96
CA THR A 146 -3.01 1.97 5.11
C THR A 146 -1.66 1.39 4.76
N GLY A 147 -0.62 1.71 5.55
CA GLY A 147 0.64 0.97 5.60
C GLY A 147 0.57 -0.23 6.55
N LEU A 148 1.49 -1.17 6.41
CA LEU A 148 1.66 -2.33 7.28
C LEU A 148 3.12 -2.45 7.73
N THR A 149 3.32 -2.60 9.03
CA THR A 149 4.56 -3.14 9.60
C THR A 149 4.22 -4.39 10.39
N LEU A 150 4.90 -5.49 10.10
CA LEU A 150 4.87 -6.72 10.90
C LEU A 150 6.13 -6.76 11.77
N CYS A 151 5.94 -7.10 13.04
CA CYS A 151 6.96 -7.10 14.05
C CYS A 151 7.09 -8.49 14.66
N GLU A 152 8.31 -9.00 14.72
CA GLU A 152 8.63 -10.26 15.38
C GLU A 152 9.43 -9.99 16.63
N LEU A 153 9.19 -10.78 17.68
CA LEU A 153 9.95 -10.72 18.92
C LEU A 153 10.64 -12.07 19.19
N GLU A 154 11.95 -12.11 18.95
CA GLU A 154 12.78 -13.27 19.29
C GLU A 154 13.58 -13.00 20.56
N GLY A 155 13.11 -13.56 21.69
CA GLY A 155 13.69 -13.28 23.00
C GLY A 155 13.44 -11.82 23.40
N ASP A 156 14.48 -10.98 23.34
CA ASP A 156 14.41 -9.55 23.65
C ASP A 156 14.66 -8.66 22.41
N ALA A 157 14.81 -9.27 21.23
CA ALA A 157 15.13 -8.56 19.98
C ALA A 157 13.90 -8.45 19.08
N TRP A 158 13.63 -7.23 18.61
CA TRP A 158 12.55 -6.98 17.66
C TRP A 158 13.09 -6.94 16.24
N THR A 159 12.40 -7.62 15.34
CA THR A 159 12.58 -7.50 13.88
C THR A 159 11.38 -6.77 13.29
N PHE A 160 11.61 -5.83 12.39
CA PHE A 160 10.57 -5.00 11.78
C PHE A 160 10.53 -5.18 10.26
N HIS A 161 9.41 -5.67 9.75
CA HIS A 161 9.11 -5.82 8.33
C HIS A 161 8.09 -4.77 7.91
N THR A 162 8.58 -3.62 7.44
CA THR A 162 7.72 -2.52 6.95
C THR A 162 7.50 -2.66 5.46
N TYR A 163 6.24 -2.63 5.04
CA TYR A 163 5.84 -2.73 3.65
C TYR A 163 5.31 -1.39 3.15
N ALA A 164 6.14 -0.71 2.34
CA ALA A 164 5.77 0.51 1.67
C ALA A 164 4.86 0.19 0.46
N PRO A 165 4.11 1.18 -0.06
CA PRO A 165 3.20 0.90 -1.15
C PRO A 165 3.80 0.34 -2.43
N ALA A 166 5.07 0.65 -2.70
CA ALA A 166 5.80 0.09 -3.83
C ALA A 166 5.98 -1.43 -3.72
N ASP A 167 6.04 -1.98 -2.50
CA ASP A 167 6.34 -3.38 -2.23
C ASP A 167 5.19 -4.29 -2.69
N TYR A 168 3.93 -3.90 -2.48
CA TYR A 168 2.76 -4.67 -2.94
C TYR A 168 2.16 -4.23 -4.28
N SER A 169 2.39 -2.99 -4.70
CA SER A 169 1.82 -2.47 -5.95
C SER A 169 2.36 -3.18 -7.20
N ALA A 170 3.63 -3.61 -7.17
CA ALA A 170 4.25 -4.37 -8.26
C ALA A 170 3.64 -5.78 -8.41
N GLU A 171 3.37 -6.47 -7.29
CA GLU A 171 2.71 -7.77 -7.32
C GLU A 171 1.28 -7.66 -7.86
N LEU A 172 0.48 -6.74 -7.31
CA LEU A 172 -0.91 -6.50 -7.77
C LEU A 172 -0.96 -6.17 -9.25
N SER A 173 -0.07 -5.28 -9.69
CA SER A 173 0.13 -4.98 -11.11
C SER A 173 0.36 -6.26 -11.91
N SER A 174 1.31 -7.11 -11.48
CA SER A 174 1.64 -8.41 -12.11
C SER A 174 0.46 -9.36 -12.28
N LEU A 175 -0.52 -9.31 -11.37
CA LEU A 175 -1.63 -10.24 -11.29
C LEU A 175 -2.84 -9.81 -12.14
N LEU A 176 -3.02 -8.52 -12.37
CA LEU A 176 -4.19 -7.98 -13.08
C LEU A 176 -3.93 -7.85 -14.59
N SER A 177 -4.91 -8.26 -15.40
CA SER A 177 -4.92 -7.97 -16.84
C SER A 177 -5.77 -6.75 -17.13
N PHE A 178 -5.23 -5.83 -17.92
CA PHE A 178 -5.90 -4.62 -18.38
C PHE A 178 -6.22 -4.72 -19.87
N HIS A 179 -7.46 -4.37 -20.24
CA HIS A 179 -7.91 -4.24 -21.63
C HIS A 179 -8.72 -2.96 -21.80
N TYR A 180 -8.40 -2.16 -22.81
CA TYR A 180 -9.16 -0.98 -23.19
C TYR A 180 -9.61 -1.07 -24.65
N GLU A 181 -10.93 -1.03 -24.87
CA GLU A 181 -11.52 -1.09 -26.20
C GLU A 181 -12.88 -0.38 -26.23
N GLY A 182 -13.11 0.43 -27.27
CA GLY A 182 -14.41 1.06 -27.52
C GLY A 182 -14.90 1.94 -26.36
N GLY A 183 -13.99 2.65 -25.68
CA GLY A 183 -14.32 3.48 -24.52
C GLY A 183 -14.66 2.68 -23.26
N THR A 184 -14.36 1.37 -23.22
CA THR A 184 -14.55 0.54 -22.03
C THR A 184 -13.21 -0.02 -21.56
N VAL A 185 -12.87 0.25 -20.32
CA VAL A 185 -11.78 -0.38 -19.60
C VAL A 185 -12.31 -1.66 -18.95
N THR A 186 -11.54 -2.74 -19.00
CA THR A 186 -11.83 -3.98 -18.28
C THR A 186 -10.57 -4.46 -17.56
N LEU A 187 -10.69 -4.66 -16.25
CA LEU A 187 -9.73 -5.39 -15.43
C LEU A 187 -10.17 -6.84 -15.29
N ARG A 188 -9.20 -7.76 -15.27
CA ARG A 188 -9.45 -9.20 -15.06
C ARG A 188 -8.43 -9.81 -14.11
N TYR A 189 -8.91 -10.75 -13.30
CA TYR A 189 -8.10 -11.68 -12.54
C TYR A 189 -8.77 -13.04 -12.56
N GLY A 190 -8.07 -14.07 -13.06
CA GLY A 190 -8.66 -15.40 -13.21
C GLY A 190 -9.98 -15.37 -13.99
N GLY A 191 -11.07 -15.79 -13.34
CA GLY A 191 -12.43 -15.77 -13.92
C GLY A 191 -13.21 -14.47 -13.68
N ASP A 192 -12.71 -13.59 -12.82
CA ASP A 192 -13.38 -12.35 -12.42
C ASP A 192 -13.06 -11.22 -13.41
N ALA A 193 -14.01 -10.30 -13.55
CA ALA A 193 -13.84 -9.10 -14.35
C ALA A 193 -14.60 -7.91 -13.77
N ALA A 194 -14.01 -6.74 -13.88
CA ALA A 194 -14.64 -5.46 -13.59
C ALA A 194 -14.45 -4.52 -14.77
N SER A 195 -15.48 -3.77 -15.13
CA SER A 195 -15.43 -2.89 -16.30
C SER A 195 -15.95 -1.51 -15.98
N TYR A 196 -15.38 -0.52 -16.65
CA TYR A 196 -15.79 0.88 -16.62
C TYR A 196 -15.93 1.41 -18.04
N THR A 197 -17.09 1.95 -18.37
CA THR A 197 -17.33 2.60 -19.66
C THR A 197 -17.29 4.09 -19.46
N LEU A 198 -16.43 4.76 -20.24
CA LEU A 198 -16.28 6.22 -20.19
C LEU A 198 -17.63 6.90 -20.43
N GLY A 199 -17.90 7.92 -19.61
CA GLY A 199 -19.04 8.80 -19.78
C GLY A 199 -18.93 9.67 -21.05
N PRO A 200 -20.02 10.34 -21.46
CA PRO A 200 -20.05 11.14 -22.70
C PRO A 200 -19.10 12.34 -22.69
N GLU A 201 -18.74 12.84 -21.51
CA GLU A 201 -17.79 13.95 -21.32
C GLU A 201 -16.36 13.47 -21.05
N GLU A 202 -16.16 12.16 -20.89
CA GLU A 202 -14.86 11.56 -20.61
C GLU A 202 -14.22 11.13 -21.92
N SER A 203 -13.00 11.59 -22.13
CA SER A 203 -12.20 11.23 -23.29
C SER A 203 -10.72 11.32 -22.93
N GLY A 204 -9.89 10.55 -23.63
CA GLY A 204 -8.46 10.51 -23.38
C GLY A 204 -7.93 9.08 -23.36
N PRO A 205 -6.59 8.94 -23.32
CA PRO A 205 -5.97 7.63 -23.19
C PRO A 205 -6.35 7.00 -21.85
N ALA A 206 -6.59 5.69 -21.85
CA ALA A 206 -6.74 4.89 -20.65
C ALA A 206 -5.47 4.06 -20.43
N ALA A 207 -4.97 4.05 -19.21
CA ALA A 207 -3.82 3.26 -18.77
C ALA A 207 -4.16 2.47 -17.49
N PRO A 208 -3.47 1.36 -17.22
CA PRO A 208 -3.63 0.66 -15.95
C PRO A 208 -3.24 1.58 -14.79
N LEU A 209 -3.98 1.48 -13.68
CA LEU A 209 -3.54 2.02 -12.40
C LEU A 209 -2.51 1.07 -11.82
N GLU A 210 -1.26 1.51 -11.70
CA GLU A 210 -0.15 0.71 -11.15
C GLU A 210 0.16 1.04 -9.69
N ASP A 211 -0.31 2.20 -9.20
CA ASP A 211 -0.16 2.62 -7.81
C ASP A 211 -1.44 2.29 -7.01
N PHE A 212 -1.33 1.28 -6.14
CA PHE A 212 -2.42 0.83 -5.27
C PHE A 212 -2.37 1.49 -3.88
N SER A 213 -1.38 2.35 -3.63
CA SER A 213 -1.18 3.03 -2.34
C SER A 213 -2.40 3.80 -1.88
N GLN A 214 -3.12 4.38 -2.84
CA GLN A 214 -4.18 5.36 -2.64
C GLN A 214 -5.50 4.79 -2.09
N VAL A 215 -5.64 3.46 -2.13
CA VAL A 215 -6.77 2.75 -1.54
C VAL A 215 -6.28 1.36 -1.11
N ALA A 216 -5.30 1.28 -0.21
CA ALA A 216 -4.87 0.01 0.38
C ALA A 216 -5.40 -0.09 1.81
N PHE A 217 -5.90 -1.26 2.23
CA PHE A 217 -6.30 -1.51 3.61
C PHE A 217 -5.86 -2.89 4.06
N PHE A 218 -5.01 -2.96 5.08
CA PHE A 218 -4.61 -4.20 5.74
C PHE A 218 -5.45 -4.42 7.01
N THR A 219 -6.00 -5.61 7.15
CA THR A 219 -6.92 -5.97 8.24
C THR A 219 -6.48 -7.27 8.91
N PRO A 220 -5.77 -7.18 10.04
CA PRO A 220 -5.46 -8.33 10.87
C PRO A 220 -6.71 -8.82 11.61
N SER A 221 -6.85 -10.15 11.76
CA SER A 221 -7.97 -10.77 12.46
C SER A 221 -7.62 -12.16 13.00
N GLY A 222 -7.31 -12.24 14.29
CA GLY A 222 -6.74 -13.47 14.87
C GLY A 222 -5.43 -13.81 14.16
N ASP A 223 -5.24 -15.08 13.82
CA ASP A 223 -4.04 -15.59 13.14
C ASP A 223 -4.14 -15.43 11.61
N SER A 224 -4.76 -14.36 11.13
CA SER A 224 -4.97 -14.15 9.70
C SER A 224 -4.86 -12.68 9.33
N LEU A 225 -4.24 -12.43 8.20
CA LEU A 225 -4.10 -11.10 7.63
C LEU A 225 -4.79 -11.05 6.26
N SER A 226 -5.57 -9.99 6.04
CA SER A 226 -6.26 -9.75 4.77
C SER A 226 -5.98 -8.34 4.29
N ALA A 227 -6.08 -8.14 2.98
CA ALA A 227 -5.88 -6.85 2.36
C ALA A 227 -6.98 -6.53 1.34
N SER A 228 -7.28 -5.24 1.18
CA SER A 228 -8.13 -4.74 0.10
C SER A 228 -7.48 -3.57 -0.61
N PHE A 229 -7.58 -3.56 -1.94
CA PHE A 229 -6.95 -2.57 -2.80
C PHE A 229 -7.95 -1.99 -3.78
N GLY A 230 -8.06 -0.67 -3.87
CA GLY A 230 -8.78 -0.02 -4.95
C GLY A 230 -8.06 -0.22 -6.27
N ALA A 231 -8.79 -0.73 -7.26
CA ALA A 231 -8.26 -1.01 -8.59
C ALA A 231 -9.06 -0.27 -9.66
N GLY A 232 -8.38 0.06 -10.75
CA GLY A 232 -9.01 0.78 -11.84
C GLY A 232 -8.05 1.20 -12.93
N ALA A 233 -8.23 2.43 -13.41
CA ALA A 233 -7.47 2.97 -14.52
C ALA A 233 -7.15 4.44 -14.34
N VAL A 234 -6.11 4.89 -15.01
CA VAL A 234 -5.86 6.32 -15.23
C VAL A 234 -6.53 6.71 -16.55
N ILE A 235 -7.49 7.63 -16.49
CA ILE A 235 -8.20 8.17 -17.66
C ILE A 235 -7.84 9.65 -17.79
N GLY A 236 -7.05 10.00 -18.81
CA GLY A 236 -6.39 11.30 -18.86
C GLY A 236 -5.40 11.43 -17.70
N ASP A 237 -5.66 12.38 -16.78
CA ASP A 237 -4.83 12.63 -15.59
C ASP A 237 -5.55 12.24 -14.28
N ARG A 238 -6.63 11.45 -14.36
CA ARG A 238 -7.47 11.10 -13.20
C ARG A 238 -7.46 9.60 -12.94
N ASN A 239 -7.23 9.23 -11.68
CA ASN A 239 -7.44 7.87 -11.21
C ASN A 239 -8.94 7.59 -11.08
N VAL A 240 -9.41 6.55 -11.75
CA VAL A 240 -10.79 6.08 -11.70
C VAL A 240 -10.80 4.68 -11.11
N TYR A 241 -11.24 4.57 -9.86
CA TYR A 241 -11.42 3.31 -9.16
C TYR A 241 -12.83 2.77 -9.45
N PHE A 242 -12.90 1.60 -10.06
CA PHE A 242 -14.17 0.93 -10.40
C PHE A 242 -14.18 -0.54 -9.97
N ALA A 243 -13.13 -0.97 -9.30
CA ALA A 243 -13.00 -2.30 -8.76
C ALA A 243 -12.30 -2.28 -7.39
N LEU A 244 -12.53 -3.34 -6.63
CA LEU A 244 -11.81 -3.65 -5.41
C LEU A 244 -11.15 -5.03 -5.58
N VAL A 245 -9.87 -5.12 -5.28
CA VAL A 245 -9.15 -6.39 -5.15
C VAL A 245 -9.17 -6.76 -3.67
N LEU A 246 -9.70 -7.92 -3.34
CA LEU A 246 -9.58 -8.52 -2.00
C LEU A 246 -8.52 -9.62 -2.07
N ALA A 247 -7.70 -9.74 -1.04
CA ALA A 247 -6.67 -10.78 -0.94
C ALA A 247 -6.48 -11.24 0.51
N SER A 248 -6.06 -12.49 0.66
CA SER A 248 -5.36 -12.96 1.86
C SER A 248 -3.90 -12.51 1.76
N VAL A 249 -3.28 -12.22 2.91
CA VAL A 249 -1.86 -11.91 3.01
C VAL A 249 -1.18 -13.09 3.68
N ASP A 250 -0.39 -13.82 2.91
CA ASP A 250 0.38 -14.97 3.41
C ASP A 250 1.78 -14.48 3.77
N TYR A 251 2.02 -14.28 5.06
CA TYR A 251 3.31 -13.88 5.63
C TYR A 251 4.16 -15.13 5.91
N ASP A 252 5.47 -15.07 5.68
CA ASP A 252 6.39 -16.21 5.85
C ASP A 252 7.55 -15.98 6.83
N GLY A 253 7.48 -14.90 7.60
CA GLY A 253 8.53 -14.49 8.53
C GLY A 253 9.58 -13.53 7.93
N GLU A 254 9.62 -13.38 6.61
CA GLU A 254 10.53 -12.44 5.94
C GLU A 254 9.80 -11.44 5.04
N GLY A 255 8.80 -11.92 4.31
CA GLY A 255 8.00 -11.19 3.33
C GLY A 255 6.54 -11.65 3.37
N PHE A 256 5.71 -11.08 2.50
CA PHE A 256 4.38 -11.64 2.27
C PHE A 256 4.09 -11.79 0.78
N THR A 257 3.15 -12.67 0.47
CA THR A 257 2.51 -12.77 -0.85
C THR A 257 1.01 -12.55 -0.74
N LEU A 258 0.38 -12.20 -1.86
CA LEU A 258 -1.08 -12.09 -1.92
C LEU A 258 -1.68 -13.36 -2.51
N SER A 259 -2.67 -13.92 -1.81
CA SER A 259 -3.39 -15.13 -2.23
C SER A 259 -4.90 -14.95 -2.16
N ASP A 260 -5.63 -15.97 -2.65
CA ASP A 260 -7.09 -16.01 -2.71
C ASP A 260 -7.73 -14.74 -3.32
N LEU A 261 -7.06 -14.13 -4.30
CA LEU A 261 -7.47 -12.84 -4.82
C LEU A 261 -8.86 -12.90 -5.47
N ARG A 262 -9.66 -11.87 -5.21
CA ARG A 262 -10.98 -11.67 -5.84
C ARG A 262 -11.08 -10.26 -6.38
N LEU A 263 -11.52 -10.14 -7.62
CA LEU A 263 -11.79 -8.85 -8.24
C LEU A 263 -13.29 -8.56 -8.20
N LEU A 264 -13.68 -7.58 -7.40
CA LEU A 264 -15.07 -7.16 -7.25
C LEU A 264 -15.31 -5.87 -8.03
N SER A 265 -16.37 -5.84 -8.83
CA SER A 265 -16.85 -4.57 -9.41
C SER A 265 -17.45 -3.72 -8.30
N THR A 266 -17.02 -2.47 -8.19
CA THR A 266 -17.68 -1.50 -7.31
C THR A 266 -18.74 -0.76 -8.11
N PRO A 267 -20.03 -0.88 -7.78
CA PRO A 267 -21.07 -0.15 -8.50
C PRO A 267 -20.92 1.36 -8.25
N GLY A 268 -20.37 2.06 -9.24
CA GLY A 268 -20.44 3.51 -9.36
C GLY A 268 -19.15 4.27 -9.05
N VAL A 269 -18.64 4.93 -10.09
CA VAL A 269 -18.56 6.40 -10.12
C VAL A 269 -19.20 6.87 -11.42
#